data_AF-A0A176S1V6-F1
#
_entry.id   AF-A0A176S1V6-F1
#
_cell.length_a   1.000
_cell.length_b   1.000
_cell.length_c   1.000
_cell.angle_alpha   90.00
_cell.angle_beta   90.00
_cell.angle_gamma   90.00
#
_symmetry.space_group_name_H-M   'P 1'
#
loop_
_entity.id
_entity.type
_entity.pdbx_description
1 polymer ?
#
loop_
_entity_poly.entity_id
_entity_poly.type
_entity_poly.pdbx_seq_one_letter_code
_entity_poly.pdbx_strand_id
1 'polypeptide(L)'
;MNPPTKIISSETDDNLFLPNSCDVYTVFLGILVTELLAFVFVLVPLTDWDYTKLVTDLAMVSLFMQWVTLGSMGLLCLVRRWLSHNNIIAAFITYLLILMMTWLVSEIAWRLNLSSSSHYLLLGRNLGISAIISAIALRYFYVQFQWKKETKANANSRAQALQARIRPHFLFNSMNTIASLIRFQPEKAEYVVEEFAELFRASLADTKTFVTFKKELTLCQQYLDIEALRFGGRLQLVWKVDNIP
;
A
#
# COMPACT_ATOMS: atom_id res chain seq x y z
N MET A 1 -7.44 -7.70 34.22
CA MET A 1 -8.18 -6.68 33.45
C MET A 1 -7.16 -5.65 33.00
N ASN A 2 -6.56 -5.86 31.82
CA ASN A 2 -5.54 -4.99 31.25
C ASN A 2 -6.24 -4.08 30.22
N PRO A 3 -5.99 -2.76 30.19
CA PRO A 3 -6.65 -1.88 29.24
C PRO A 3 -6.09 -2.12 27.83
N PRO A 4 -6.91 -1.95 26.77
CA PRO A 4 -6.45 -2.13 25.41
C PRO A 4 -5.54 -0.97 25.01
N THR A 5 -4.33 -1.32 24.58
CA THR A 5 -3.35 -0.43 23.96
C THR A 5 -3.98 0.21 22.73
N LYS A 6 -4.05 1.55 22.73
CA LYS A 6 -4.60 2.40 21.66
C LYS A 6 -4.07 2.01 20.27
N ILE A 7 -4.93 1.41 19.46
CA ILE A 7 -4.82 1.35 18.00
C ILE A 7 -5.31 2.71 17.48
N ILE A 8 -4.48 3.76 17.55
CA ILE A 8 -4.78 5.09 16.96
C ILE A 8 -3.76 5.47 15.88
N SER A 9 -2.70 4.68 15.67
CA SER A 9 -1.65 5.00 14.69
C SER A 9 -1.93 4.54 13.25
N SER A 10 -2.99 3.79 12.97
CA SER A 10 -3.18 3.18 11.64
C SER A 10 -3.75 4.14 10.58
N GLU A 11 -4.60 5.11 10.95
CA GLU A 11 -5.22 6.01 9.96
C GLU A 11 -4.33 7.19 9.54
N THR A 12 -3.42 7.62 10.41
CA THR A 12 -2.47 8.71 10.11
C THR A 12 -1.26 8.24 9.30
N ASP A 13 -0.86 6.97 9.46
CA ASP A 13 0.26 6.36 8.71
C ASP A 13 -0.11 6.05 7.25
N ASP A 14 -1.39 5.87 6.93
CA ASP A 14 -1.84 5.49 5.59
C ASP A 14 -1.81 6.66 4.58
N ASN A 15 -1.80 7.90 5.07
CA ASN A 15 -1.76 9.12 4.26
C ASN A 15 -0.39 9.76 4.19
N LEU A 16 0.55 9.35 5.06
CA LEU A 16 1.90 9.89 5.08
C LEU A 16 2.80 9.14 4.11
N PHE A 17 3.51 9.93 3.35
CA PHE A 17 4.45 9.53 2.33
C PHE A 17 5.67 8.73 2.85
N LEU A 18 6.13 9.07 4.05
CA LEU A 18 7.39 8.61 4.64
C LEU A 18 7.18 7.35 5.48
N PRO A 19 8.15 6.40 5.50
CA PRO A 19 8.10 5.28 6.41
C PRO A 19 8.09 5.76 7.87
N ASN A 20 7.56 4.93 8.76
CA ASN A 20 7.51 5.24 10.18
C ASN A 20 8.94 5.20 10.77
N SER A 21 9.57 6.36 10.89
CA SER A 21 10.93 6.50 11.42
C SER A 21 11.03 6.25 12.93
N CYS A 22 9.90 6.10 13.63
CA CYS A 22 9.85 5.65 15.03
C CYS A 22 9.77 4.12 15.15
N ASP A 23 9.48 3.41 14.06
CA ASP A 23 9.38 1.97 14.07
C ASP A 23 10.78 1.33 14.11
N VAL A 24 10.94 0.36 15.00
CA VAL A 24 12.23 -0.32 15.24
C VAL A 24 12.73 -1.00 13.97
N TYR A 25 11.81 -1.56 13.16
CA TYR A 25 12.16 -2.17 11.88
C TYR A 25 12.72 -1.15 10.87
N THR A 26 12.11 0.03 10.77
CA THR A 26 12.61 1.11 9.89
C THR A 26 13.98 1.60 10.33
N VAL A 27 14.22 1.74 11.64
CA VAL A 27 15.52 2.13 12.18
C VAL A 27 16.58 1.06 11.88
N PHE A 28 16.25 -0.22 12.11
CA PHE A 28 17.15 -1.33 11.79
C PHE A 28 17.51 -1.39 10.31
N LEU A 29 16.52 -1.26 9.42
CA LEU A 29 16.74 -1.19 7.97
C LEU A 29 17.63 0.00 7.60
N GLY A 30 17.41 1.15 8.24
CA GLY A 30 18.24 2.34 8.08
C GLY A 30 19.70 2.08 8.43
N ILE A 31 19.97 1.49 9.59
CA ILE A 31 21.32 1.11 10.02
C ILE A 31 21.97 0.18 8.99
N LEU A 32 21.25 -0.83 8.52
CA LEU A 32 21.76 -1.80 7.54
C LEU A 32 22.13 -1.13 6.22
N VAL A 33 21.24 -0.29 5.67
CA VAL A 33 21.50 0.44 4.42
C VAL A 33 22.68 1.40 4.58
N THR A 34 22.76 2.09 5.72
CA THR A 34 23.86 3.00 6.04
C THR A 34 25.20 2.26 6.13
N GLU A 35 25.22 1.09 6.76
CA GLU A 35 26.44 0.28 6.84
C GLU A 35 26.90 -0.20 5.47
N LEU A 36 25.96 -0.67 4.63
CA LEU A 36 26.28 -1.05 3.25
C LEU A 36 26.85 0.13 2.45
N LEU A 37 26.31 1.34 2.62
CA LEU A 37 26.85 2.55 1.99
C LEU A 37 28.25 2.89 2.50
N ALA A 38 28.52 2.72 3.80
CA ALA A 38 29.85 2.93 4.37
C ALA A 38 30.89 1.97 3.77
N PHE A 39 30.53 0.68 3.64
CA PHE A 39 31.37 -0.31 2.95
C PHE A 39 31.66 0.11 1.52
N VAL A 40 30.63 0.47 0.74
CA VAL A 40 30.82 0.93 -0.65
C VAL A 40 31.76 2.14 -0.68
N PHE A 41 31.62 3.09 0.23
CA PHE A 41 32.43 4.30 0.26
C PHE A 41 33.92 4.03 0.53
N VAL A 42 34.21 3.09 1.43
CA VAL A 42 35.59 2.73 1.80
C VAL A 42 36.25 1.79 0.78
N LEU A 43 35.46 1.00 0.02
CA LEU A 43 36.00 0.13 -1.03
C LEU A 43 36.32 0.85 -2.36
N VAL A 44 35.76 2.04 -2.60
CA VAL A 44 35.95 2.80 -3.86
C VAL A 44 37.40 3.27 -4.11
N PRO A 45 38.17 3.75 -3.13
CA PRO A 45 39.58 4.08 -3.35
C PRO A 45 40.41 2.79 -3.49
N LEU A 46 40.80 2.45 -4.72
CA LEU A 46 41.62 1.26 -5.04
C LEU A 46 43.11 1.41 -4.71
N THR A 47 43.49 2.40 -3.89
CA THR A 47 44.88 2.84 -3.75
C THR A 47 45.45 2.41 -2.39
N ASP A 48 46.26 1.36 -2.42
CA ASP A 48 47.03 0.73 -1.32
C ASP A 48 46.18 0.09 -0.20
N TRP A 49 45.98 -1.23 -0.32
CA TRP A 49 45.25 -2.08 0.62
C TRP A 49 46.08 -2.38 1.88
N ASP A 50 46.15 -1.43 2.81
CA ASP A 50 46.58 -1.69 4.18
C ASP A 50 45.36 -2.03 5.06
N TYR A 51 45.33 -3.25 5.61
CA TYR A 51 44.24 -3.71 6.48
C TYR A 51 44.00 -2.79 7.68
N THR A 52 45.05 -2.20 8.24
CA THR A 52 44.93 -1.32 9.41
C THR A 52 44.21 -0.02 9.05
N LYS A 53 44.58 0.57 7.90
CA LYS A 53 43.96 1.78 7.36
C LYS A 53 42.50 1.54 6.94
N LEU A 54 42.22 0.40 6.30
CA LEU A 54 40.87 0.03 5.89
C LEU A 54 39.92 -0.08 7.09
N VAL A 55 40.36 -0.72 8.18
CA VAL A 55 39.56 -0.88 9.40
C VAL A 55 39.34 0.48 10.09
N THR A 56 40.36 1.35 10.17
CA THR A 56 40.20 2.69 10.75
C THR A 56 39.28 3.59 9.93
N ASP A 57 39.41 3.56 8.60
CA ASP A 57 38.57 4.35 7.69
C ASP A 57 37.12 3.86 7.74
N LEU A 58 36.90 2.55 7.75
CA LEU A 58 35.56 1.95 7.90
C LEU A 58 34.92 2.33 9.23
N ALA A 59 35.66 2.21 10.34
CA ALA A 59 35.14 2.55 11.66
C ALA A 59 34.72 4.03 11.75
N MET A 60 35.53 4.96 11.21
CA MET A 60 35.21 6.38 11.22
C MET A 60 34.03 6.72 10.28
N VAL A 61 34.01 6.17 9.07
CA VAL A 61 32.94 6.43 8.09
C VAL A 61 31.61 5.84 8.57
N SER A 62 31.62 4.61 9.09
CA SER A 62 30.43 3.96 9.65
C SER A 62 29.87 4.77 10.83
N LEU A 63 30.72 5.16 11.78
CA LEU A 63 30.32 5.99 12.93
C LEU A 63 29.70 7.33 12.48
N PHE A 64 30.34 8.00 11.52
CA PHE A 64 29.82 9.26 10.96
C PHE A 64 28.45 9.07 10.32
N MET A 65 28.31 8.10 9.42
CA MET A 65 27.06 7.88 8.71
C MET A 65 25.92 7.45 9.65
N GLN A 66 26.21 6.60 10.65
CA GLN A 66 25.23 6.13 11.62
C GLN A 66 24.72 7.26 12.53
N TRP A 67 25.59 8.18 12.95
CA TRP A 67 25.16 9.36 13.72
C TRP A 67 24.22 10.26 12.92
N VAL A 68 24.49 10.46 11.63
CA VAL A 68 23.60 11.21 10.73
C VAL A 68 22.26 10.50 10.56
N THR A 69 22.26 9.18 10.31
CA THR A 69 21.02 8.41 10.13
C THR A 69 20.17 8.37 11.41
N LEU A 70 20.77 8.03 12.55
CA LEU A 70 20.04 7.94 13.81
C LEU A 70 19.59 9.30 14.32
N GLY A 71 20.44 10.32 14.19
CA GLY A 71 20.09 11.70 14.55
C GLY A 71 18.93 12.23 13.70
N SER A 72 18.97 11.98 12.39
CA SER A 72 17.88 12.40 11.50
C SER A 72 16.59 11.62 11.76
N MET A 73 16.64 10.30 11.92
CA MET A 73 15.46 9.47 12.24
C MET A 73 14.85 9.83 13.59
N GLY A 74 15.68 10.09 14.60
CA GLY A 74 15.24 10.51 15.94
C GLY A 74 14.52 11.86 15.91
N LEU A 75 15.10 12.87 15.25
CA LEU A 75 14.43 14.15 15.08
C LEU A 75 13.15 14.04 14.24
N LEU A 76 13.17 13.25 13.16
CA LEU A 76 11.98 13.00 12.35
C LEU A 76 10.86 12.36 13.18
N CYS A 77 11.21 11.44 14.09
CA CYS A 77 10.24 10.84 15.00
C CYS A 77 9.59 11.89 15.93
N LEU A 78 10.38 12.81 16.48
CA LEU A 78 9.89 13.89 17.35
C LEU A 78 8.98 14.88 16.60
N VAL A 79 9.35 15.24 15.38
CA VAL A 79 8.61 16.22 14.56
C VAL A 79 7.46 15.58 13.77
N ARG A 80 7.37 14.24 13.73
CA ARG A 80 6.39 13.47 12.94
C ARG A 80 4.94 13.90 13.15
N ARG A 81 4.55 14.18 14.40
CA ARG A 81 3.18 14.62 14.75
C ARG A 81 2.80 15.94 14.07
N TRP A 82 3.77 16.81 13.82
CA TRP A 82 3.55 18.08 13.12
C TRP A 82 3.60 17.93 11.61
N LEU A 83 4.24 16.85 11.13
CA LEU A 83 4.46 16.55 9.73
C LEU A 83 3.25 15.93 9.03
N SER A 84 2.27 15.43 9.78
CA SER A 84 1.15 14.62 9.26
C SER A 84 0.10 15.41 8.47
N HIS A 85 0.20 16.74 8.38
CA HIS A 85 -0.81 17.54 7.72
C HIS A 85 -0.56 17.73 6.22
N ASN A 86 0.70 17.82 5.77
CA ASN A 86 1.07 18.12 4.38
C ASN A 86 2.26 17.29 3.88
N ASN A 87 2.01 16.39 2.92
CA ASN A 87 3.02 15.45 2.40
C ASN A 87 4.22 16.12 1.71
N ILE A 88 4.01 17.24 1.00
CA ILE A 88 5.10 17.97 0.32
C ILE A 88 6.00 18.66 1.35
N ILE A 89 5.38 19.29 2.36
CA ILE A 89 6.10 19.96 3.45
C ILE A 89 6.89 18.92 4.24
N ALA A 90 6.31 17.74 4.48
CA ALA A 90 7.00 16.62 5.13
C ALA A 90 8.27 16.18 4.38
N ALA A 91 8.19 16.06 3.05
CA ALA A 91 9.35 15.73 2.23
C ALA A 91 10.43 16.82 2.29
N PHE A 92 10.04 18.10 2.21
CA PHE A 92 10.96 19.22 2.27
C PHE A 92 11.67 19.34 3.63
N ILE A 93 10.91 19.20 4.73
CA ILE A 93 11.48 19.20 6.09
C ILE A 93 12.43 18.02 6.26
N THR A 94 12.06 16.82 5.78
CA THR A 94 12.92 15.63 5.86
C THR A 94 14.24 15.85 5.12
N TYR A 95 14.17 16.38 3.91
CA TYR A 95 15.36 16.72 3.12
C TYR A 95 16.27 17.72 3.84
N LEU A 96 15.68 18.81 4.34
CA LEU A 96 16.42 19.87 5.03
C LEU A 96 17.05 19.39 6.34
N LEU A 97 16.34 18.54 7.08
CA LEU A 97 16.81 17.96 8.34
C LEU A 97 18.01 17.04 8.12
N ILE A 98 17.98 16.20 7.08
CA ILE A 98 19.11 15.35 6.70
C ILE A 98 20.33 16.21 6.35
N LEU A 99 20.17 17.25 5.52
CA LEU A 99 21.28 18.15 5.16
C LEU A 99 21.83 18.91 6.38
N MET A 100 20.95 19.38 7.27
CA MET A 100 21.34 20.03 8.52
C MET A 100 22.16 19.10 9.40
N MET A 101 21.73 17.85 9.55
CA MET A 101 22.48 16.85 10.32
C MET A 101 23.83 16.54 9.67
N THR A 102 23.88 16.37 8.35
CA THR A 102 25.13 16.15 7.61
C THR A 102 26.10 17.33 7.79
N TRP A 103 25.61 18.56 7.74
CA TRP A 103 26.41 19.76 8.00
C TRP A 103 26.97 19.77 9.42
N LEU A 104 26.11 19.56 10.42
CA LEU A 104 26.48 19.59 11.84
C LEU A 104 27.53 18.52 12.17
N VAL A 105 27.34 17.28 11.70
CA VAL A 105 28.30 16.20 11.97
C VAL A 105 29.62 16.46 11.22
N SER A 106 29.57 16.98 9.99
CA SER A 106 30.79 17.30 9.21
C SER A 106 31.60 18.42 9.86
N GLU A 107 30.93 19.45 10.40
CA GLU A 107 31.56 20.55 11.13
C GLU A 107 32.24 20.05 12.42
N ILE A 108 31.56 19.20 13.20
CA ILE A 108 32.12 18.59 14.41
C ILE A 108 33.33 17.72 14.08
N ALA A 109 33.25 16.90 13.02
CA ALA A 109 34.34 16.05 12.59
C ALA A 109 35.60 16.86 12.23
N TRP A 110 35.43 17.99 11.54
CA TRP A 110 36.53 18.89 11.21
C TRP A 110 37.12 19.57 12.45
N ARG A 111 36.28 20.08 13.36
CA ARG A 111 36.73 20.75 14.61
C ARG A 111 37.53 19.84 15.53
N LEU A 112 37.21 18.55 15.55
CA LEU A 112 37.92 17.54 16.33
C LEU A 112 39.12 16.93 15.60
N ASN A 113 39.45 17.42 14.40
CA ASN A 113 40.55 16.96 13.57
C ASN A 113 40.48 15.44 13.25
N LEU A 114 39.25 14.89 13.16
CA LEU A 114 38.98 13.49 12.80
C LEU A 114 39.20 13.22 11.31
N SER A 115 39.39 14.26 10.49
CA SER A 115 39.66 14.12 9.06
C SER A 115 40.79 15.04 8.62
N SER A 116 41.75 14.48 7.88
CA SER A 116 42.88 15.21 7.30
C SER A 116 42.54 15.99 6.04
N SER A 117 41.27 15.97 5.60
CA SER A 117 40.81 16.67 4.39
C SER A 117 40.62 18.17 4.64
N SER A 118 40.84 18.98 3.60
CA SER A 118 40.50 20.41 3.64
C SER A 118 39.03 20.62 3.99
N HIS A 119 38.74 21.59 4.85
CA HIS A 119 37.40 21.89 5.37
C HIS A 119 36.32 21.95 4.28
N TYR A 120 36.53 22.78 3.26
CA TYR A 120 35.56 22.99 2.18
C TYR A 120 35.36 21.74 1.29
N LEU A 121 36.41 20.94 1.10
CA LEU A 121 36.34 19.72 0.32
C LEU A 121 35.52 18.65 1.04
N LEU A 122 35.76 18.48 2.34
CA LEU A 122 34.99 17.56 3.17
C LEU A 122 33.51 17.95 3.21
N LEU A 123 33.23 19.23 3.48
CA LEU A 123 31.87 19.73 3.61
C LEU A 123 31.10 19.64 2.29
N GLY A 124 31.71 20.09 1.19
CA GLY A 124 31.10 20.05 -0.13
C GLY A 124 30.81 18.63 -0.62
N ARG A 125 31.74 17.69 -0.41
CA ARG A 125 31.57 16.28 -0.78
C ARG A 125 30.46 15.62 0.02
N ASN A 126 30.47 15.77 1.34
CA ASN A 126 29.47 15.12 2.21
C ASN A 126 28.06 15.68 1.98
N LEU A 127 27.92 17.00 1.83
CA LEU A 127 26.63 17.61 1.48
C LEU A 127 26.15 17.17 0.10
N GLY A 128 27.03 17.11 -0.90
CA GLY A 128 26.69 16.64 -2.24
C GLY A 128 26.17 15.21 -2.24
N ILE A 129 26.89 14.29 -1.58
CA ILE A 129 26.47 12.88 -1.45
C ILE A 129 25.14 12.77 -0.71
N SER A 130 25.01 13.45 0.43
CA SER A 130 23.79 13.44 1.24
C SER A 130 22.58 13.99 0.48
N ALA A 131 22.77 15.05 -0.33
CA ALA A 131 21.73 15.63 -1.16
C ALA A 131 21.25 14.63 -2.23
N ILE A 132 22.18 13.95 -2.91
CA ILE A 132 21.85 12.96 -3.94
C ILE A 132 21.10 11.76 -3.32
N ILE A 133 21.64 11.18 -2.24
CA ILE A 133 21.04 10.00 -1.59
C ILE A 133 19.64 10.33 -1.06
N SER A 134 19.48 11.45 -0.36
CA SER A 134 18.17 11.84 0.19
C SER A 134 17.15 12.18 -0.91
N ALA A 135 17.56 12.80 -2.02
CA ALA A 135 16.70 13.06 -3.17
C ALA A 135 16.23 11.75 -3.83
N ILE A 136 17.13 10.79 -4.04
CA ILE A 136 16.79 9.47 -4.59
C ILE A 136 15.84 8.71 -3.66
N ALA A 137 16.13 8.69 -2.34
CA ALA A 137 15.28 8.03 -1.36
C ALA A 137 13.87 8.64 -1.34
N LEU A 138 13.76 9.98 -1.30
CA LEU A 138 12.47 10.67 -1.37
C LEU A 138 11.74 10.39 -2.70
N ARG A 139 12.45 10.31 -3.83
CA ARG A 139 11.82 9.94 -5.11
C ARG A 139 11.32 8.50 -5.09
N TYR A 140 12.11 7.56 -4.58
CA TYR A 140 11.75 6.16 -4.46
C TYR A 140 10.48 5.99 -3.63
N PHE A 141 10.47 6.56 -2.42
CA PHE A 141 9.30 6.51 -1.59
C PHE A 141 8.11 7.11 -2.38
N TYR A 142 8.28 8.22 -3.14
CA TYR A 142 7.18 8.99 -3.77
C TYR A 142 6.42 8.15 -4.76
N VAL A 143 7.18 7.43 -5.56
CA VAL A 143 6.65 6.45 -6.50
C VAL A 143 5.92 5.33 -5.76
N GLN A 144 6.49 4.79 -4.67
CA GLN A 144 5.85 3.75 -3.86
C GLN A 144 4.50 4.20 -3.26
N PHE A 145 4.42 5.43 -2.77
CA PHE A 145 3.18 5.99 -2.23
C PHE A 145 2.10 6.13 -3.31
N GLN A 146 2.47 6.64 -4.50
CA GLN A 146 1.56 6.74 -5.64
C GLN A 146 1.04 5.36 -6.08
N TRP A 147 1.92 4.36 -6.19
CA TRP A 147 1.54 3.00 -6.56
C TRP A 147 0.54 2.37 -5.58
N LYS A 148 0.73 2.56 -4.27
CA LYS A 148 -0.21 2.09 -3.26
C LYS A 148 -1.58 2.76 -3.41
N LYS A 149 -1.60 4.07 -3.66
CA LYS A 149 -2.85 4.84 -3.85
C LYS A 149 -3.61 4.38 -5.10
N GLU A 150 -2.92 4.21 -6.22
CA GLU A 150 -3.50 3.72 -7.47
C GLU A 150 -4.02 2.29 -7.33
N THR A 151 -3.28 1.41 -6.67
CA THR A 151 -3.69 0.02 -6.43
C THR A 151 -4.96 -0.06 -5.59
N LYS A 152 -5.02 0.70 -4.48
CA LYS A 152 -6.23 0.80 -3.63
C LYS A 152 -7.42 1.35 -4.43
N ALA A 153 -7.22 2.42 -5.21
CA ALA A 153 -8.27 2.99 -6.05
C ALA A 153 -8.79 1.98 -7.10
N ASN A 154 -7.89 1.30 -7.80
CA ASN A 154 -8.25 0.28 -8.79
C ASN A 154 -8.99 -0.91 -8.17
N ALA A 155 -8.55 -1.39 -7.01
CA ALA A 155 -9.22 -2.46 -6.28
C ALA A 155 -10.64 -2.04 -5.87
N ASN A 156 -10.80 -0.82 -5.35
CA ASN A 156 -12.11 -0.27 -4.96
C ASN A 156 -13.03 -0.10 -6.18
N SER A 157 -12.53 0.42 -7.30
CA SER A 157 -13.32 0.55 -8.53
C SER A 157 -13.73 -0.81 -9.09
N ARG A 158 -12.85 -1.82 -9.04
CA ARG A 158 -13.19 -3.20 -9.45
C ARG A 158 -14.25 -3.81 -8.52
N ALA A 159 -14.11 -3.61 -7.22
CA ALA A 159 -15.11 -4.06 -6.24
C ALA A 159 -16.47 -3.39 -6.47
N GLN A 160 -16.50 -2.08 -6.72
CA GLN A 160 -17.72 -1.34 -7.07
C GLN A 160 -18.32 -1.82 -8.40
N ALA A 161 -17.51 -2.09 -9.42
CA ALA A 161 -17.98 -2.62 -10.70
C ALA A 161 -18.57 -4.03 -10.55
N LEU A 162 -17.98 -4.88 -9.70
CA LEU A 162 -18.51 -6.21 -9.37
C LEU A 162 -19.82 -6.09 -8.58
N GLN A 163 -19.89 -5.18 -7.61
CA GLN A 163 -21.12 -4.89 -6.87
C GLN A 163 -22.22 -4.35 -7.80
N ALA A 164 -21.89 -3.50 -8.78
CA ALA A 164 -22.86 -2.97 -9.74
C ALA A 164 -23.44 -4.04 -10.68
N ARG A 165 -22.71 -5.14 -10.93
CA ARG A 165 -23.23 -6.29 -11.69
C ARG A 165 -24.31 -7.06 -10.92
N ILE A 166 -24.28 -7.01 -9.60
CA ILE A 166 -25.33 -7.57 -8.74
C ILE A 166 -26.36 -6.49 -8.50
N ARG A 167 -27.63 -6.68 -8.89
CA ARG A 167 -28.71 -5.79 -8.42
C ARG A 167 -28.94 -6.10 -6.94
N PRO A 168 -28.48 -5.28 -5.97
CA PRO A 168 -28.53 -5.67 -4.56
C PRO A 168 -29.98 -5.88 -4.10
N HIS A 169 -30.88 -5.08 -4.67
CA HIS A 169 -32.32 -5.21 -4.46
C HIS A 169 -32.89 -6.56 -4.92
N PHE A 170 -32.45 -7.11 -6.06
CA PHE A 170 -32.90 -8.44 -6.50
C PHE A 170 -32.44 -9.52 -5.52
N LEU A 171 -31.18 -9.44 -5.06
CA LEU A 171 -30.62 -10.39 -4.10
C LEU A 171 -31.39 -10.37 -2.77
N PHE A 172 -31.59 -9.19 -2.17
CA PHE A 172 -32.35 -9.07 -0.92
C PHE A 172 -33.80 -9.53 -1.07
N ASN A 173 -34.45 -9.21 -2.19
CA ASN A 173 -35.83 -9.63 -2.42
C ASN A 173 -35.95 -11.14 -2.62
N SER A 174 -35.04 -11.74 -3.37
CA SER A 174 -35.03 -13.19 -3.60
C SER A 174 -34.83 -13.94 -2.29
N MET A 175 -33.89 -13.49 -1.45
CA MET A 175 -33.69 -14.07 -0.11
C MET A 175 -34.92 -13.95 0.79
N ASN A 176 -35.62 -12.81 0.77
CA ASN A 176 -36.85 -12.64 1.54
C ASN A 176 -37.98 -13.56 1.04
N THR A 177 -38.13 -13.71 -0.27
CA THR A 177 -39.10 -14.65 -0.87
C THR A 177 -38.78 -16.08 -0.45
N ILE A 178 -37.52 -16.51 -0.57
CA ILE A 178 -37.06 -17.82 -0.12
C ILE A 178 -37.35 -18.02 1.38
N ALA A 179 -36.99 -17.05 2.23
CA ALA A 179 -37.22 -17.13 3.66
C ALA A 179 -38.72 -17.30 4.01
N SER A 180 -39.60 -16.66 3.26
CA SER A 180 -41.06 -16.84 3.43
C SER A 180 -41.53 -18.23 2.98
N LEU A 181 -40.94 -18.80 1.93
CA LEU A 181 -41.27 -20.13 1.43
C LEU A 181 -40.86 -21.25 2.41
N ILE A 182 -39.74 -21.10 3.14
CA ILE A 182 -39.25 -22.12 4.07
C ILE A 182 -40.33 -22.59 5.06
N ARG A 183 -41.18 -21.68 5.53
CA ARG A 183 -42.23 -21.99 6.51
C ARG A 183 -43.44 -22.73 5.94
N PHE A 184 -43.78 -22.50 4.68
CA PHE A 184 -45.05 -22.96 4.10
C PHE A 184 -44.88 -23.99 2.98
N GLN A 185 -43.74 -23.96 2.28
CA GLN A 185 -43.43 -24.78 1.10
C GLN A 185 -41.91 -25.09 1.08
N PRO A 186 -41.41 -25.92 2.00
CA PRO A 186 -39.97 -26.15 2.16
C PRO A 186 -39.32 -26.76 0.91
N GLU A 187 -39.95 -27.75 0.25
CA GLU A 187 -39.45 -28.34 -0.99
C GLU A 187 -39.30 -27.28 -2.11
N LYS A 188 -40.25 -26.35 -2.19
CA LYS A 188 -40.18 -25.25 -3.16
C LYS A 188 -39.09 -24.25 -2.80
N ALA A 189 -38.89 -23.97 -1.51
CA ALA A 189 -37.81 -23.11 -1.06
C ALA A 189 -36.43 -23.69 -1.43
N GLU A 190 -36.26 -25.00 -1.29
CA GLU A 190 -35.03 -25.72 -1.66
C GLU A 190 -34.72 -25.58 -3.16
N TYR A 191 -35.71 -25.84 -4.02
CA TYR A 191 -35.58 -25.65 -5.47
C TYR A 191 -35.18 -24.21 -5.84
N VAL A 192 -35.85 -23.22 -5.25
CA VAL A 192 -35.60 -21.80 -5.55
C VAL A 192 -34.22 -21.34 -5.07
N VAL A 193 -33.72 -21.90 -3.97
CA VAL A 193 -32.35 -21.66 -3.50
C VAL A 193 -31.32 -22.20 -4.48
N GLU A 194 -31.55 -23.39 -5.04
CA GLU A 194 -30.67 -23.97 -6.05
C GLU A 194 -30.63 -23.14 -7.33
N GLU A 195 -31.78 -22.75 -7.86
CA GLU A 195 -31.86 -21.87 -9.04
C GLU A 195 -31.25 -20.49 -8.78
N PHE A 196 -31.50 -19.92 -7.60
CA PHE A 196 -30.89 -18.67 -7.20
C PHE A 196 -29.35 -18.77 -7.12
N ALA A 197 -28.82 -19.88 -6.61
CA ALA A 197 -27.39 -20.11 -6.55
C ALA A 197 -26.75 -20.28 -7.94
N GLU A 198 -27.43 -20.95 -8.88
CA GLU A 198 -26.98 -21.07 -10.26
C GLU A 198 -26.97 -19.72 -10.98
N LEU A 199 -28.07 -18.96 -10.87
CA LEU A 199 -28.20 -17.62 -11.44
C LEU A 199 -27.14 -16.66 -10.85
N PHE A 200 -26.90 -16.73 -9.55
CA PHE A 200 -25.89 -15.90 -8.88
C PHE A 200 -24.46 -16.27 -9.32
N ARG A 201 -24.17 -17.57 -9.48
CA ARG A 201 -22.89 -18.05 -10.00
C ARG A 201 -22.66 -17.55 -11.43
N ALA A 202 -23.69 -17.56 -12.27
CA ALA A 202 -23.61 -17.04 -13.63
C ALA A 202 -23.40 -15.51 -13.67
N SER A 203 -24.04 -14.74 -12.79
CA SER A 203 -23.84 -13.29 -12.68
C SER A 203 -22.41 -12.88 -12.27
N LEU A 204 -21.72 -13.74 -11.51
CA LEU A 204 -20.33 -13.56 -11.10
C LEU A 204 -19.29 -14.07 -12.12
N ALA A 205 -19.72 -14.81 -13.15
CA ALA A 205 -18.82 -15.35 -14.15
C ALA A 205 -18.20 -14.24 -15.03
N ASP A 206 -16.99 -14.49 -15.54
CA ASP A 206 -16.28 -13.52 -16.39
C ASP A 206 -16.98 -13.37 -17.75
N THR A 207 -17.29 -12.13 -18.14
CA THR A 207 -18.03 -11.78 -19.37
C THR A 207 -17.22 -12.02 -20.64
N LYS A 208 -15.94 -12.37 -20.50
CA LYS A 208 -15.02 -12.65 -21.61
C LYS A 208 -15.25 -14.03 -22.24
N THR A 209 -16.09 -14.86 -21.64
CA THR A 209 -16.40 -16.20 -22.14
C THR A 209 -17.64 -16.14 -23.03
N PHE A 210 -17.51 -16.52 -24.30
CA PHE A 210 -18.69 -16.69 -25.16
C PHE A 210 -19.58 -17.79 -24.58
N VAL A 211 -20.85 -17.47 -24.34
CA VAL A 211 -21.87 -18.40 -23.85
C VAL A 211 -22.88 -18.68 -24.96
N THR A 212 -23.44 -19.89 -24.99
CA THR A 212 -24.46 -20.26 -25.97
C THR A 212 -25.76 -19.51 -25.66
N PHE A 213 -26.52 -19.16 -26.70
CA PHE A 213 -27.84 -18.53 -26.55
C PHE A 213 -28.75 -19.36 -25.64
N LYS A 214 -28.72 -20.69 -25.78
CA LYS A 214 -29.48 -21.61 -24.92
C LYS A 214 -29.19 -21.38 -23.43
N LYS A 215 -27.91 -21.18 -23.07
CA LYS A 215 -27.52 -20.97 -21.67
C LYS A 215 -28.01 -19.63 -21.12
N GLU A 216 -27.92 -18.57 -21.92
CA GLU A 216 -28.50 -17.26 -21.57
C GLU A 216 -30.02 -17.32 -21.43
N LEU A 217 -30.69 -18.03 -22.33
CA LEU A 217 -32.14 -18.22 -22.27
C LEU A 217 -32.55 -18.95 -20.98
N THR A 218 -31.84 -20.02 -20.59
CA THR A 218 -32.08 -20.73 -19.33
C THR A 218 -31.89 -19.82 -18.12
N LEU A 219 -30.83 -18.99 -18.11
CA LEU A 219 -30.61 -18.03 -17.02
C LEU A 219 -31.73 -16.97 -16.95
N CYS A 220 -32.22 -16.50 -18.10
CA CYS A 220 -33.35 -15.58 -18.15
C CYS A 220 -34.65 -16.21 -17.63
N GLN A 221 -34.87 -17.50 -17.92
CA GLN A 221 -36.00 -18.27 -17.39
C GLN A 221 -35.93 -18.37 -15.87
N GLN A 222 -34.80 -18.84 -15.34
CA GLN A 222 -34.56 -18.93 -13.89
C GLN A 222 -34.76 -17.59 -13.18
N TYR A 223 -34.26 -16.48 -13.76
CA TYR A 223 -34.47 -15.14 -13.21
C TYR A 223 -35.96 -14.77 -13.15
N LEU A 224 -36.71 -15.03 -14.22
CA LEU A 224 -38.13 -14.68 -14.30
C LEU A 224 -39.00 -15.58 -13.41
N ASP A 225 -38.63 -16.83 -13.22
CA ASP A 225 -39.31 -17.75 -12.31
C ASP A 225 -39.16 -17.29 -10.85
N ILE A 226 -37.97 -16.82 -10.46
CA ILE A 226 -37.74 -16.23 -9.13
C ILE A 226 -38.55 -14.93 -8.94
N GLU A 227 -38.56 -14.03 -9.93
CA GLU A 227 -39.38 -12.81 -9.85
C GLU A 227 -40.89 -13.12 -9.90
N ALA A 228 -41.33 -14.19 -10.56
CA ALA A 228 -42.72 -14.61 -10.59
C ALA A 228 -43.21 -15.02 -9.20
N LEU A 229 -42.38 -15.66 -8.38
CA LEU A 229 -42.72 -15.97 -6.99
C LEU A 229 -42.95 -14.72 -6.14
N ARG A 230 -42.22 -13.65 -6.44
CA ARG A 230 -42.36 -12.35 -5.77
C ARG A 230 -43.60 -11.58 -6.24
N PHE A 231 -43.84 -11.57 -7.54
CA PHE A 231 -44.95 -10.80 -8.12
C PHE A 231 -46.29 -11.54 -8.09
N GLY A 232 -46.27 -12.86 -7.91
CA GLY A 232 -47.44 -13.72 -7.97
C GLY A 232 -48.18 -13.53 -9.29
N GLY A 233 -49.51 -13.44 -9.24
CA GLY A 233 -50.34 -13.26 -10.44
C GLY A 233 -50.20 -11.91 -11.16
N ARG A 234 -49.35 -10.99 -10.68
CA ARG A 234 -49.12 -9.68 -11.32
C ARG A 234 -48.12 -9.76 -12.49
N LEU A 235 -47.29 -10.80 -12.53
CA LEU A 235 -46.34 -11.02 -13.62
C LEU A 235 -46.92 -12.04 -14.59
N GLN A 236 -47.10 -11.65 -15.85
CA GLN A 236 -47.50 -12.55 -16.93
C GLN A 236 -46.33 -12.68 -17.91
N LEU A 237 -45.87 -13.90 -18.13
CA LEU A 237 -44.72 -14.21 -18.98
C LEU A 237 -45.20 -14.73 -20.34
N VAL A 238 -44.70 -14.14 -21.42
CA VAL A 238 -44.93 -14.62 -22.79
C VAL A 238 -43.58 -14.72 -23.49
N TRP A 239 -43.11 -15.95 -23.71
CA TRP A 239 -41.87 -16.23 -24.43
C TRP A 239 -42.15 -16.31 -25.92
N LYS A 240 -41.45 -15.49 -26.72
CA LYS A 240 -41.45 -15.58 -28.18
C LYS A 240 -40.01 -15.82 -28.64
N VAL A 241 -39.68 -17.08 -28.86
CA VAL A 241 -38.30 -17.53 -29.15
C VAL A 241 -38.22 -18.26 -30.50
N ASP A 242 -39.26 -18.13 -31.33
CA ASP A 242 -39.34 -18.78 -32.63
C ASP A 242 -38.36 -18.11 -33.62
N ASN A 243 -37.56 -18.92 -34.33
CA ASN A 243 -36.58 -18.53 -35.37
C ASN A 243 -35.28 -17.84 -34.91
N ILE A 244 -34.63 -18.32 -33.86
CA ILE A 244 -33.25 -17.90 -33.53
C ILE A 244 -32.29 -19.02 -33.99
N PRO A 245 -31.35 -18.76 -34.93
CA PRO A 245 -30.41 -19.75 -35.45
C PRO A 245 -29.40 -20.24 -34.41
#